data_AF-A0AAV9FF88-F1
#
_entry.id   AF-A0AAV9FF88-F1
#
_cell.length_a   1.000
_cell.length_b   1.000
_cell.length_c   1.000
_cell.angle_alpha   90.00
_cell.angle_beta   90.00
_cell.angle_gamma   90.00
#
_symmetry.space_group_name_H-M   'P 1'
#
loop_
_entity.id
_entity.type
_entity.pdbx_description
1 polymer ?
#
loop_
_entity_poly.entity_id
_entity_poly.type
_entity_poly.pdbx_seq_one_letter_code
_entity_poly.pdbx_strand_id
1 'polypeptide(L)'
;MGGPMDQPERVQFSLKARPMPDLSMGFGQDEEPNWASSDEAVQVEAVYVINGDATSVCVAQMQQGQVPFVSAIEVTSLDSDMYPGVSSDRALFITNMMAYGAPSIVRYPYDPYDRIWTPATSLTGLTKLKNDASTITVDSTTDKPPEAVLQTAVSASDASSSLSLTNIISSTTPTEIYINLYFTEMSELASTEKRSFKVFVDETAISDAISLPYQSALEFNFTIKDATSANVVSLRPTSDSTLAPIISASELFHISDPLNKTTNSNDMDALVNLQRQIDVLGAWTGDPCLPASYNWEWVGCSSDQRPRVTSLDLSEGGFSGILPDFSDLDALEKIDLHNNSFSGLIPEFFGNFPSLKELNLADNDFSGPIPSSLINNKKLKLEQSKSMSFEQGLRNFLIFLRQSRGEFDSVTDQKKIRRRRRKAM
;
A
#
# COMPACT_ATOMS: atom_id res chain seq x y z
N MET A 1 -13.11 9.05 27.10
CA MET A 1 -12.49 8.51 28.33
C MET A 1 -12.00 7.13 27.98
N GLY A 2 -10.73 6.97 27.66
CA GLY A 2 -10.10 5.67 27.42
C GLY A 2 -8.81 5.66 28.21
N GLY A 3 -8.65 4.69 29.12
CA GLY A 3 -7.36 4.43 29.75
C GLY A 3 -6.39 3.84 28.74
N PRO A 4 -5.09 3.79 29.07
CA PRO A 4 -4.09 3.17 28.20
C PRO A 4 -4.43 1.69 27.96
N MET A 5 -4.38 1.25 26.70
CA MET A 5 -4.52 -0.15 26.29
C MET A 5 -3.21 -0.87 26.60
N ASP A 6 -3.22 -1.73 27.62
CA ASP A 6 -2.04 -2.49 28.07
C ASP A 6 -1.79 -3.78 27.25
N GLN A 7 -2.54 -4.02 26.17
CA GLN A 7 -2.43 -5.21 25.30
C GLN A 7 -2.69 -4.82 23.83
N PRO A 8 -1.93 -5.36 22.85
CA PRO A 8 -2.21 -5.15 21.43
C PRO A 8 -3.56 -5.79 21.05
N GLU A 9 -4.40 -5.03 20.34
CA GLU A 9 -5.75 -5.45 19.95
C GLU A 9 -5.80 -5.73 18.43
N ARG A 10 -6.43 -6.84 18.04
CA ARG A 10 -6.71 -7.13 16.63
C ARG A 10 -8.01 -6.46 16.24
N VAL A 11 -7.99 -5.78 15.10
CA VAL A 11 -9.11 -4.98 14.62
C VAL A 11 -9.30 -5.22 13.13
N GLN A 12 -10.55 -5.15 12.71
CA GLN A 12 -10.97 -5.19 11.32
C GLN A 12 -11.39 -3.78 10.88
N PHE A 13 -10.82 -3.33 9.76
CA PHE A 13 -11.20 -2.11 9.05
C PHE A 13 -12.05 -2.50 7.86
N SER A 14 -13.18 -1.84 7.69
CA SER A 14 -13.91 -1.84 6.42
C SER A 14 -13.99 -0.42 5.90
N LEU A 15 -13.40 -0.21 4.72
CA LEU A 15 -13.35 1.06 4.02
C LEU A 15 -14.24 1.01 2.80
N LYS A 16 -15.18 1.94 2.69
CA LYS A 16 -16.00 2.11 1.48
C LYS A 16 -15.64 3.40 0.77
N ALA A 17 -15.18 3.29 -0.47
CA ALA A 17 -14.77 4.44 -1.29
C ALA A 17 -15.35 4.34 -2.71
N ARG A 18 -15.30 5.44 -3.47
CA ARG A 18 -15.48 5.35 -4.92
C ARG A 18 -14.19 4.79 -5.54
N PRO A 19 -14.26 4.07 -6.66
CA PRO A 19 -13.06 3.67 -7.38
C PRO A 19 -12.29 4.94 -7.76
N MET A 20 -11.09 5.06 -7.22
CA MET A 20 -10.11 6.07 -7.61
C MET A 20 -8.86 5.31 -8.00
N PRO A 21 -8.17 5.73 -9.08
CA PRO A 21 -6.97 5.06 -9.57
C PRO A 21 -5.81 4.92 -8.58
N ASP A 22 -5.91 5.40 -7.34
CA ASP A 22 -4.78 5.41 -6.41
C ASP A 22 -5.19 5.47 -4.92
N LEU A 23 -6.26 4.78 -4.51
CA LEU A 23 -6.59 4.68 -3.08
C LEU A 23 -5.63 3.71 -2.38
N SER A 24 -4.49 4.21 -1.90
CA SER A 24 -3.63 3.48 -0.97
C SER A 24 -4.12 3.70 0.46
N MET A 25 -4.53 2.63 1.12
CA MET A 25 -4.56 2.65 2.59
C MET A 25 -3.11 2.51 3.05
N GLY A 26 -2.66 3.34 3.99
CA GLY A 26 -1.27 3.38 4.50
C GLY A 26 -0.76 2.11 5.22
N PHE A 27 -1.26 0.94 4.83
CA PHE A 27 -0.92 -0.40 5.31
C PHE A 27 -0.06 -1.19 4.30
N GLY A 28 0.64 -0.51 3.38
CA GLY A 28 1.67 -1.13 2.55
C GLY A 28 1.16 -1.99 1.38
N GLN A 29 0.02 -1.65 0.78
CA GLN A 29 -0.44 -2.38 -0.42
C GLN A 29 0.22 -1.80 -1.67
N ASP A 30 0.97 -2.64 -2.40
CA ASP A 30 1.59 -2.33 -3.71
C ASP A 30 0.68 -2.66 -4.91
N GLU A 31 -0.52 -3.23 -4.69
CA GLU A 31 -1.45 -3.55 -5.77
C GLU A 31 -2.46 -2.42 -5.98
N GLU A 32 -2.53 -1.87 -7.19
CA GLU A 32 -3.71 -1.15 -7.69
C GLU A 32 -4.87 -2.17 -7.77
N PRO A 33 -5.96 -2.04 -6.99
CA PRO A 33 -7.18 -2.73 -7.33
C PRO A 33 -7.50 -2.42 -8.80
N ASN A 34 -7.76 -3.44 -9.62
CA ASN A 34 -8.16 -3.24 -11.00
C ASN A 34 -9.55 -2.58 -11.04
N TRP A 35 -9.59 -1.25 -10.92
CA TRP A 35 -10.80 -0.46 -10.84
C TRP A 35 -11.45 -0.43 -12.22
N ALA A 36 -12.37 -1.34 -12.46
CA ALA A 36 -13.33 -1.14 -13.53
C ALA A 36 -13.98 0.25 -13.34
N SER A 37 -14.17 0.98 -14.43
CA SER A 37 -14.74 2.32 -14.52
C SER A 37 -16.22 2.42 -14.09
N SER A 38 -16.67 1.55 -13.20
CA SER A 38 -18.05 1.48 -12.71
C SER A 38 -18.30 2.52 -11.62
N ASP A 39 -19.50 3.10 -11.60
CA ASP A 39 -19.99 3.97 -10.52
C ASP A 39 -20.20 3.24 -9.17
N GLU A 40 -19.74 1.99 -9.04
CA GLU A 40 -19.96 1.13 -7.88
C GLU A 40 -18.94 1.42 -6.77
N ALA A 41 -19.43 1.53 -5.54
CA ALA A 41 -18.58 1.73 -4.38
C ALA A 41 -17.74 0.47 -4.10
N VAL A 42 -16.45 0.65 -3.92
CA VAL A 42 -15.49 -0.41 -3.57
C VAL A 42 -15.41 -0.53 -2.06
N GLN A 43 -15.41 -1.76 -1.56
CA GLN A 43 -15.14 -2.08 -0.16
C GLN A 43 -13.77 -2.74 -0.05
N VAL A 44 -12.91 -2.22 0.82
CA VAL A 44 -11.64 -2.84 1.19
C VAL A 44 -11.74 -3.21 2.66
N GLU A 45 -11.43 -4.47 2.97
CA GLU A 45 -11.47 -4.99 4.33
C GLU A 45 -10.08 -5.47 4.74
N ALA A 46 -9.60 -5.03 5.90
CA ALA A 46 -8.28 -5.36 6.40
C ALA A 46 -8.31 -5.71 7.88
N VAL A 47 -7.61 -6.78 8.28
CA VAL A 47 -7.36 -7.13 9.68
C VAL A 47 -5.93 -6.75 10.03
N TYR A 48 -5.76 -6.02 11.12
CA TYR A 48 -4.44 -5.57 11.58
C TYR A 48 -4.35 -5.53 13.12
N VAL A 49 -3.13 -5.55 13.65
CA VAL A 49 -2.86 -5.46 15.09
C VAL A 49 -2.48 -4.03 15.47
N ILE A 50 -3.30 -3.37 16.31
CA ILE A 50 -2.98 -2.06 16.85
C ILE A 50 -1.88 -2.19 17.91
N ASN A 51 -0.73 -1.55 17.66
CA ASN A 51 0.32 -1.39 18.65
C ASN A 51 0.19 0.00 19.32
N GLY A 52 -0.43 0.04 20.50
CA GLY A 52 -0.64 1.27 21.28
C GLY A 52 -2.09 1.75 21.32
N ASP A 53 -2.30 2.99 21.77
CA ASP A 53 -3.63 3.52 22.09
C ASP A 53 -4.38 4.14 20.89
N ALA A 54 -3.73 4.22 19.71
CA ALA A 54 -4.29 4.90 18.56
C ALA A 54 -3.77 4.34 17.23
N THR A 55 -4.58 4.52 16.18
CA THR A 55 -4.23 4.23 14.79
C THR A 55 -4.69 5.34 13.87
N SER A 56 -3.98 5.51 12.75
CA SER A 56 -4.27 6.55 11.77
C SER A 56 -4.59 5.91 10.44
N VAL A 57 -5.72 6.32 9.85
CA VAL A 57 -6.06 6.00 8.46
C VAL A 57 -5.78 7.25 7.64
N CYS A 58 -4.76 7.19 6.80
CA CYS A 58 -4.39 8.27 5.89
C CYS A 58 -5.04 8.05 4.53
N VAL A 59 -5.61 9.10 3.96
CA VAL A 59 -6.09 9.11 2.57
C VAL A 59 -5.30 10.17 1.83
N ALA A 60 -4.44 9.75 0.92
CA ALA A 60 -3.51 10.64 0.23
C ALA A 60 -3.99 10.92 -1.21
N GLN A 61 -3.59 12.08 -1.71
CA GLN A 61 -3.66 12.42 -3.12
C GLN A 61 -2.41 11.88 -3.80
N MET A 62 -2.57 11.01 -4.77
CA MET A 62 -1.42 10.36 -5.42
C MET A 62 -1.03 11.04 -6.74
N GLN A 63 -1.97 11.78 -7.37
CA GLN A 63 -1.69 12.58 -8.56
C GLN A 63 -2.26 13.99 -8.44
N GLN A 64 -1.61 14.95 -9.08
CA GLN A 64 -2.05 16.35 -9.08
C GLN A 64 -3.50 16.48 -9.63
N GLY A 65 -4.35 17.20 -8.89
CA GLY A 65 -5.76 17.42 -9.25
C GLY A 65 -6.76 16.35 -8.77
N GLN A 66 -6.30 15.24 -8.18
CA GLN A 66 -7.19 14.27 -7.51
C GLN A 66 -7.70 14.79 -6.15
N VAL A 67 -8.93 14.43 -5.79
CA VAL A 67 -9.49 14.68 -4.46
C VAL A 67 -9.80 13.32 -3.83
N PRO A 68 -8.99 12.83 -2.88
CA PRO A 68 -9.26 11.56 -2.22
C PRO A 68 -10.60 11.61 -1.48
N PHE A 69 -11.39 10.54 -1.58
CA PHE A 69 -12.69 10.46 -0.91
C PHE A 69 -12.97 9.07 -0.36
N VAL A 70 -13.35 9.06 0.92
CA VAL A 70 -13.84 7.89 1.64
C VAL A 70 -15.28 8.17 2.06
N SER A 71 -16.18 7.25 1.72
CA SER A 71 -17.60 7.38 2.08
C SER A 71 -17.91 6.92 3.50
N ALA A 72 -17.21 5.88 3.97
CA ALA A 72 -17.34 5.32 5.31
C ALA A 72 -16.07 4.59 5.72
N ILE A 73 -15.76 4.66 7.02
CA ILE A 73 -14.75 3.84 7.71
C ILE A 73 -15.47 3.16 8.86
N GLU A 74 -15.37 1.83 8.92
CA GLU A 74 -15.80 1.03 10.04
C GLU A 74 -14.58 0.37 10.68
N VAL A 75 -14.58 0.32 12.02
CA VAL A 75 -13.53 -0.31 12.81
C VAL A 75 -14.19 -1.20 13.85
N THR A 76 -13.90 -2.49 13.79
CA THR A 76 -14.49 -3.51 14.64
C THR A 76 -13.38 -4.27 15.37
N SER A 77 -13.48 -4.39 16.69
CA SER A 77 -12.55 -5.23 17.46
C SER A 77 -12.82 -6.70 17.19
N LEU A 78 -11.74 -7.46 17.06
CA LEU A 78 -11.77 -8.92 16.97
C LEU A 78 -11.24 -9.53 18.28
N ASP A 79 -11.51 -10.81 18.48
CA ASP A 79 -10.86 -11.55 19.56
C ASP A 79 -9.36 -11.68 19.29
N SER A 80 -8.54 -11.61 20.34
CA SER A 80 -7.08 -11.51 20.23
C SER A 80 -6.40 -12.72 19.58
N ASP A 81 -7.06 -13.88 19.64
CA ASP A 81 -6.58 -15.15 19.11
C ASP A 81 -6.99 -15.40 17.66
N MET A 82 -7.89 -14.57 17.08
CA MET A 82 -8.26 -14.68 15.67
C MET A 82 -7.08 -14.42 14.73
N TYR A 83 -7.07 -15.17 13.64
CA TYR A 83 -6.06 -15.19 12.59
C TYR A 83 -4.64 -15.43 13.14
N PRO A 84 -4.42 -16.52 13.91
CA PRO A 84 -3.17 -16.76 14.62
C PRO A 84 -1.98 -17.06 13.67
N GLY A 85 -2.27 -17.43 12.42
CA GLY A 85 -1.26 -17.75 11.40
C GLY A 85 -0.48 -16.53 10.89
N VAL A 86 -0.81 -15.32 11.34
CA VAL A 86 -0.30 -14.07 10.77
C VAL A 86 0.33 -13.20 11.86
N SER A 87 1.61 -12.86 11.62
CA SER A 87 2.41 -12.03 12.50
C SER A 87 1.76 -10.67 12.77
N SER A 88 1.96 -10.15 13.97
CA SER A 88 1.39 -8.87 14.42
C SER A 88 1.96 -7.64 13.70
N ASP A 89 3.04 -7.81 12.94
CA ASP A 89 3.63 -6.77 12.10
C ASP A 89 3.13 -6.80 10.66
N ARG A 90 2.09 -7.58 10.33
CA ARG A 90 1.49 -7.63 8.98
C ARG A 90 -0.02 -7.43 9.05
N ALA A 91 -0.59 -6.88 7.97
CA ALA A 91 -2.02 -6.79 7.77
C ALA A 91 -2.53 -7.91 6.86
N LEU A 92 -3.80 -8.29 7.04
CA LEU A 92 -4.52 -9.21 6.17
C LEU A 92 -5.60 -8.46 5.40
N PHE A 93 -5.49 -8.42 4.09
CA PHE A 93 -6.51 -7.83 3.24
C PHE A 93 -7.43 -8.92 2.72
N ILE A 94 -8.72 -8.81 3.02
CA ILE A 94 -9.69 -9.80 2.57
C ILE A 94 -9.83 -9.71 1.06
N THR A 95 -9.56 -10.80 0.36
CA THR A 95 -9.75 -10.90 -1.09
C THR A 95 -11.08 -11.55 -1.42
N ASN A 96 -11.46 -12.59 -0.67
CA ASN A 96 -12.75 -13.25 -0.82
C ASN A 96 -13.16 -13.94 0.48
N MET A 97 -14.45 -13.91 0.78
CA MET A 97 -15.05 -14.65 1.88
C MET A 97 -16.36 -15.30 1.43
N MET A 98 -16.39 -16.63 1.46
CA MET A 98 -17.37 -17.46 0.77
C MET A 98 -18.17 -18.32 1.74
N ALA A 99 -19.48 -18.31 1.57
CA ALA A 99 -20.42 -19.22 2.22
C ALA A 99 -20.96 -20.23 1.18
N TYR A 100 -20.40 -21.43 1.18
CA TYR A 100 -20.71 -22.45 0.19
C TYR A 100 -22.09 -23.04 0.42
N GLY A 101 -22.94 -22.91 -0.59
CA GLY A 101 -24.33 -23.35 -0.52
C GLY A 101 -25.26 -22.39 0.22
N ALA A 102 -24.80 -21.25 0.76
CA ALA A 102 -25.70 -20.29 1.38
C ALA A 102 -26.70 -19.72 0.36
N PRO A 103 -27.95 -19.42 0.73
CA PRO A 103 -28.95 -18.87 -0.19
C PRO A 103 -28.80 -17.35 -0.41
N SER A 104 -28.11 -16.66 0.50
CA SER A 104 -27.96 -15.21 0.53
C SER A 104 -26.70 -14.84 1.31
N ILE A 105 -26.29 -13.58 1.22
CA ILE A 105 -25.21 -13.01 2.02
C ILE A 105 -25.49 -13.26 3.51
N VAL A 106 -24.46 -13.69 4.25
CA VAL A 106 -24.47 -13.81 5.71
C VAL A 106 -23.57 -12.72 6.28
N ARG A 107 -24.10 -11.94 7.23
CA ARG A 107 -23.45 -10.82 7.92
C ARG A 107 -24.20 -10.52 9.22
N TYR A 108 -24.02 -9.37 9.85
CA TYR A 108 -24.81 -8.98 11.03
C TYR A 108 -26.33 -9.14 10.77
N PRO A 109 -27.12 -9.68 11.73
CA PRO A 109 -26.75 -10.06 13.10
C PRO A 109 -26.19 -11.47 13.26
N TYR A 110 -26.00 -12.23 12.17
CA TYR A 110 -25.51 -13.61 12.24
C TYR A 110 -24.00 -13.70 12.47
N ASP A 111 -23.25 -12.73 11.94
CA ASP A 111 -21.84 -12.53 12.24
C ASP A 111 -21.69 -11.32 13.20
N PRO A 112 -21.21 -11.52 14.44
CA PRO A 112 -21.05 -10.42 15.40
C PRO A 112 -19.98 -9.40 14.97
N TYR A 113 -19.08 -9.79 14.07
CA TYR A 113 -18.04 -8.92 13.52
C TYR A 113 -18.48 -8.19 12.23
N ASP A 114 -19.73 -8.41 11.79
CA ASP A 114 -20.31 -7.92 10.52
C ASP A 114 -19.48 -8.19 9.26
N ARG A 115 -18.66 -9.26 9.27
CA ARG A 115 -17.97 -9.72 8.07
C ARG A 115 -18.99 -10.15 7.02
N ILE A 116 -18.70 -9.88 5.75
CA ILE A 116 -19.63 -10.11 4.64
C ILE A 116 -19.33 -11.44 3.93
N TRP A 117 -20.08 -12.49 4.27
CA TRP A 117 -19.94 -13.80 3.65
C TRP A 117 -20.82 -13.91 2.41
N THR A 118 -20.21 -14.11 1.25
CA THR A 118 -20.91 -14.13 -0.03
C THR A 118 -21.26 -15.55 -0.47
N PRO A 119 -22.46 -15.81 -0.99
CA PRO A 119 -22.79 -17.12 -1.57
C PRO A 119 -21.90 -17.44 -2.76
N ALA A 120 -21.38 -18.66 -2.80
CA ALA A 120 -20.66 -19.14 -3.97
C ALA A 120 -21.56 -19.18 -5.21
N THR A 121 -21.22 -18.39 -6.25
CA THR A 121 -22.03 -18.21 -7.46
C THR A 121 -21.71 -19.21 -8.57
N SER A 122 -20.47 -19.74 -8.62
CA SER A 122 -20.05 -20.75 -9.60
C SER A 122 -19.89 -22.12 -8.92
N LEU A 123 -20.94 -22.94 -9.00
CA LEU A 123 -21.01 -24.27 -8.39
C LEU A 123 -21.16 -25.39 -9.44
N THR A 124 -20.66 -25.18 -10.65
CA THR A 124 -20.80 -26.14 -11.75
C THR A 124 -20.18 -27.48 -11.36
N GLY A 125 -20.99 -28.55 -11.36
CA GLY A 125 -20.56 -29.89 -10.99
C GLY A 125 -20.52 -30.16 -9.48
N LEU A 126 -20.96 -29.22 -8.65
CA LEU A 126 -21.04 -29.38 -7.20
C LEU A 126 -22.50 -29.52 -6.72
N THR A 127 -22.69 -30.33 -5.68
CA THR A 127 -23.99 -30.55 -5.06
C THR A 127 -24.11 -29.72 -3.79
N LYS A 128 -25.13 -28.87 -3.71
CA LYS A 128 -25.45 -28.12 -2.49
C LYS A 128 -26.05 -29.06 -1.44
N LEU A 129 -25.53 -28.97 -0.23
CA LEU A 129 -25.98 -29.71 0.95
C LEU A 129 -26.54 -28.73 1.98
N LYS A 130 -27.45 -29.24 2.81
CA LYS A 130 -28.01 -28.52 3.96
C LYS A 130 -27.77 -29.38 5.20
N ASN A 131 -27.32 -28.75 6.27
CA ASN A 131 -27.12 -29.41 7.55
C ASN A 131 -28.47 -29.78 8.18
N ASP A 132 -28.58 -30.97 8.76
CA ASP A 132 -29.77 -31.44 9.49
C ASP A 132 -29.70 -31.13 11.00
N ALA A 133 -28.54 -30.70 11.49
CA ALA A 133 -28.35 -30.27 12.87
C ALA A 133 -29.11 -28.97 13.16
N SER A 134 -29.76 -28.90 14.32
CA SER A 134 -30.44 -27.67 14.77
C SER A 134 -29.47 -26.55 15.15
N THR A 135 -28.25 -26.91 15.57
CA THR A 135 -27.22 -26.00 16.04
C THR A 135 -25.84 -26.55 15.69
N ILE A 136 -24.91 -25.67 15.33
CA ILE A 136 -23.50 -26.01 15.10
C ILE A 136 -22.63 -25.23 16.09
N THR A 137 -21.85 -25.94 16.90
CA THR A 137 -20.93 -25.33 17.86
C THR A 137 -19.73 -24.73 17.13
N VAL A 138 -19.54 -23.41 17.25
CA VAL A 138 -18.43 -22.67 16.61
C VAL A 138 -17.25 -22.42 17.53
N ASP A 139 -17.38 -22.66 18.84
CA ASP A 139 -16.32 -22.43 19.83
C ASP A 139 -15.06 -23.29 19.61
N SER A 140 -15.14 -24.33 18.77
CA SER A 140 -14.01 -25.16 18.35
C SER A 140 -13.13 -24.53 17.26
N THR A 141 -13.57 -23.41 16.69
CA THR A 141 -12.86 -22.67 15.64
C THR A 141 -12.31 -21.38 16.21
N THR A 142 -11.07 -21.05 15.83
CA THR A 142 -10.35 -19.86 16.31
C THR A 142 -10.96 -18.60 15.72
N ASP A 143 -11.31 -18.65 14.44
CA ASP A 143 -11.73 -17.48 13.65
C ASP A 143 -13.25 -17.27 13.63
N LYS A 144 -13.97 -18.09 14.42
CA LYS A 144 -15.38 -17.94 14.78
C LYS A 144 -16.28 -17.57 13.59
N PRO A 145 -16.31 -18.33 12.47
CA PRO A 145 -17.28 -18.11 11.41
C PRO A 145 -18.71 -18.18 11.98
N PRO A 146 -19.66 -17.42 11.43
CA PRO A 146 -21.03 -17.45 11.91
C PRO A 146 -21.67 -18.81 11.64
N GLU A 147 -22.47 -19.31 12.59
CA GLU A 147 -23.15 -20.61 12.44
C GLU A 147 -23.92 -20.72 11.11
N ALA A 148 -24.52 -19.62 10.67
CA ALA A 148 -25.31 -19.55 9.44
C ALA A 148 -24.53 -19.94 8.17
N VAL A 149 -23.20 -19.77 8.10
CA VAL A 149 -22.41 -20.23 6.93
C VAL A 149 -22.07 -21.72 7.01
N LEU A 150 -22.13 -22.31 8.19
CA LEU A 150 -21.87 -23.73 8.43
C LEU A 150 -23.12 -24.61 8.22
N GLN A 151 -24.30 -23.99 8.18
CA GLN A 151 -25.59 -24.64 7.92
C GLN A 151 -25.75 -25.17 6.48
N THR A 152 -24.83 -24.81 5.59
CA THR A 152 -24.79 -25.31 4.21
C THR A 152 -23.38 -25.71 3.82
N ALA A 153 -23.27 -26.52 2.78
CA ALA A 153 -22.01 -26.83 2.13
C ALA A 153 -22.20 -27.11 0.65
N VAL A 154 -21.09 -27.25 -0.05
CA VAL A 154 -21.06 -27.90 -1.36
C VAL A 154 -20.18 -29.15 -1.33
N SER A 155 -20.55 -30.12 -2.15
CA SER A 155 -19.90 -31.42 -2.27
C SER A 155 -19.49 -31.69 -3.71
N ALA A 156 -18.41 -32.44 -3.92
CA ALA A 156 -18.15 -33.07 -5.22
C ALA A 156 -19.29 -34.04 -5.61
N SER A 157 -19.33 -34.41 -6.90
CA SER A 157 -20.39 -35.23 -7.49
C SER A 157 -20.52 -36.62 -6.90
N ASP A 158 -19.41 -37.22 -6.48
CA ASP A 158 -19.32 -38.59 -5.99
C ASP A 158 -18.10 -38.78 -5.07
N ALA A 159 -18.04 -39.92 -4.39
CA ALA A 159 -17.01 -40.23 -3.39
C ALA A 159 -15.58 -40.32 -3.93
N SER A 160 -15.41 -40.50 -5.24
CA SER A 160 -14.10 -40.56 -5.90
C SER A 160 -13.68 -39.23 -6.52
N SER A 161 -14.61 -38.30 -6.69
CA SER A 161 -14.38 -37.01 -7.30
C SER A 161 -13.77 -36.01 -6.31
N SER A 162 -12.76 -35.29 -6.79
CA SER A 162 -12.16 -34.17 -6.06
C SER A 162 -13.04 -32.92 -6.15
N LEU A 163 -13.04 -32.10 -5.10
CA LEU A 163 -13.64 -30.78 -5.09
C LEU A 163 -12.53 -29.75 -5.30
N SER A 164 -12.62 -28.95 -6.36
CA SER A 164 -11.62 -27.92 -6.67
C SER A 164 -12.17 -26.53 -6.41
N LEU A 165 -11.44 -25.72 -5.65
CA LEU A 165 -11.71 -24.31 -5.45
C LEU A 165 -10.95 -23.53 -6.52
N THR A 166 -11.49 -23.51 -7.74
CA THR A 166 -10.86 -22.82 -8.88
C THR A 166 -11.12 -21.33 -8.84
N ASN A 167 -10.18 -20.54 -9.37
CA ASN A 167 -10.29 -19.08 -9.51
C ASN A 167 -10.53 -18.32 -8.19
N ILE A 168 -10.22 -18.93 -7.04
CA ILE A 168 -10.27 -18.23 -5.75
C ILE A 168 -9.07 -17.30 -5.56
N ILE A 169 -7.94 -17.61 -6.22
CA ILE A 169 -6.76 -16.75 -6.30
C ILE A 169 -6.78 -16.05 -7.66
N SER A 170 -6.80 -14.72 -7.66
CA SER A 170 -6.90 -13.90 -8.87
C SER A 170 -5.60 -13.19 -9.26
N SER A 171 -4.62 -13.09 -8.34
CA SER A 171 -3.40 -12.33 -8.62
C SER A 171 -2.57 -12.95 -9.76
N THR A 172 -2.06 -12.10 -10.64
CA THR A 172 -1.20 -12.48 -11.77
C THR A 172 0.28 -12.40 -11.42
N THR A 173 0.61 -11.73 -10.32
CA THR A 173 1.94 -11.62 -9.75
C THR A 173 2.07 -12.53 -8.51
N PRO A 174 3.27 -13.09 -8.23
CA PRO A 174 3.47 -13.88 -7.03
C PRO A 174 3.17 -13.06 -5.77
N THR A 175 2.28 -13.56 -4.92
CA THR A 175 1.86 -12.90 -3.68
C THR A 175 1.69 -13.90 -2.53
N GLU A 176 1.87 -13.46 -1.28
CA GLU A 176 1.60 -14.28 -0.10
C GLU A 176 0.10 -14.27 0.24
N ILE A 177 -0.55 -15.43 0.21
CA ILE A 177 -1.99 -15.60 0.48
C ILE A 177 -2.20 -16.52 1.68
N TYR A 178 -2.98 -16.04 2.64
CA TYR A 178 -3.48 -16.81 3.78
C TYR A 178 -4.90 -17.32 3.48
N ILE A 179 -5.17 -18.59 3.78
CA ILE A 179 -6.46 -19.24 3.49
C ILE A 179 -6.95 -19.95 4.73
N ASN A 180 -8.22 -19.70 5.09
CA ASN A 180 -8.97 -20.47 6.08
C ASN A 180 -10.08 -21.25 5.39
N LEU A 181 -10.18 -22.53 5.71
CA LEU A 181 -11.25 -23.42 5.24
C LEU A 181 -12.05 -23.92 6.44
N TYR A 182 -13.37 -23.91 6.30
CA TYR A 182 -14.30 -24.35 7.33
C TYR A 182 -15.15 -25.52 6.85
N PHE A 183 -15.23 -26.53 7.71
CA PHE A 183 -15.90 -27.78 7.43
C PHE A 183 -16.81 -28.18 8.58
N THR A 184 -17.98 -28.71 8.26
CA THR A 184 -18.83 -29.45 9.20
C THR A 184 -19.50 -30.57 8.44
N GLU A 185 -19.69 -31.72 9.08
CA GLU A 185 -20.52 -32.77 8.51
C GLU A 185 -21.99 -32.32 8.50
N MET A 186 -22.71 -32.66 7.43
CA MET A 186 -24.08 -32.20 7.19
C MET A 186 -25.15 -33.06 7.88
N SER A 187 -24.78 -34.27 8.29
CA SER A 187 -25.65 -35.25 8.95
C SER A 187 -24.84 -36.24 9.74
N GLU A 188 -25.43 -36.89 10.74
CA GLU A 188 -24.75 -37.98 11.45
C GLU A 188 -24.49 -39.16 10.49
N LEU A 189 -23.23 -39.56 10.35
CA LEU A 189 -22.85 -40.64 9.43
C LEU A 189 -23.22 -42.01 9.99
N ALA A 190 -23.77 -42.88 9.15
CA ALA A 190 -23.96 -44.28 9.51
C ALA A 190 -22.59 -44.99 9.71
N SER A 191 -22.56 -46.11 10.42
CA SER A 191 -21.32 -46.87 10.65
C SER A 191 -20.65 -47.41 9.37
N THR A 192 -21.37 -47.44 8.25
CA THR A 192 -20.88 -47.83 6.92
C THR A 192 -20.40 -46.64 6.09
N GLU A 193 -20.67 -45.43 6.55
CA GLU A 193 -20.34 -44.19 5.88
C GLU A 193 -19.08 -43.57 6.48
N LYS A 194 -18.26 -43.00 5.61
CA LYS A 194 -17.04 -42.30 5.98
C LYS A 194 -16.80 -41.18 4.99
N ARG A 195 -16.67 -39.96 5.50
CA ARG A 195 -16.13 -38.84 4.74
C ARG A 195 -14.72 -38.56 5.22
N SER A 196 -13.75 -38.76 4.33
CA SER A 196 -12.35 -38.53 4.62
C SER A 196 -11.63 -38.01 3.38
N PHE A 197 -10.91 -36.91 3.52
CA PHE A 197 -10.21 -36.26 2.41
C PHE A 197 -8.97 -35.53 2.90
N LYS A 198 -8.11 -35.10 1.97
CA LYS A 198 -6.97 -34.22 2.25
C LYS A 198 -7.08 -32.93 1.44
N VAL A 199 -6.51 -31.87 1.98
CA VAL A 199 -6.34 -30.59 1.29
C VAL A 199 -5.04 -30.63 0.49
N PHE A 200 -5.13 -30.21 -0.76
CA PHE A 200 -4.01 -30.09 -1.69
C PHE A 200 -3.88 -28.66 -2.18
N VAL A 201 -2.63 -28.21 -2.28
CA VAL A 201 -2.25 -27.07 -3.12
C VAL A 201 -1.52 -27.65 -4.32
N ASP A 202 -2.12 -27.49 -5.49
CA ASP A 202 -1.72 -28.16 -6.73
C ASP A 202 -1.63 -29.67 -6.51
N GLU A 203 -0.45 -30.28 -6.64
CA GLU A 203 -0.24 -31.72 -6.43
C GLU A 203 0.26 -32.09 -5.03
N THR A 204 0.48 -31.11 -4.16
CA THR A 204 1.04 -31.34 -2.82
C THR A 204 -0.06 -31.40 -1.77
N ALA A 205 -0.15 -32.52 -1.05
CA ALA A 205 -1.01 -32.62 0.12
C ALA A 205 -0.43 -31.76 1.25
N ILE A 206 -1.23 -30.79 1.73
CA ILE A 206 -0.84 -29.89 2.83
C ILE A 206 -1.52 -30.24 4.15
N SER A 207 -2.46 -31.21 4.14
CA SER A 207 -3.10 -31.74 5.33
C SER A 207 -2.89 -33.25 5.48
N ASP A 208 -3.01 -33.72 6.71
CA ASP A 208 -3.34 -35.12 6.98
C ASP A 208 -4.78 -35.45 6.54
N ALA A 209 -5.18 -36.72 6.65
CA ALA A 209 -6.56 -37.12 6.38
C ALA A 209 -7.51 -36.44 7.38
N ILE A 210 -8.41 -35.62 6.85
CA ILE A 210 -9.42 -34.89 7.62
C ILE A 210 -10.67 -35.76 7.71
N SER A 211 -11.18 -35.93 8.92
CA SER A 211 -12.52 -36.46 9.19
C SER A 211 -13.33 -35.36 9.87
N LEU A 212 -14.56 -35.16 9.43
CA LEU A 212 -15.37 -34.01 9.86
C LEU A 212 -16.19 -34.31 11.10
N PRO A 213 -16.29 -33.35 12.03
CA PRO A 213 -17.22 -33.47 13.13
C PRO A 213 -18.66 -33.15 12.70
N TYR A 214 -19.63 -33.73 13.40
CA TYR A 214 -21.05 -33.38 13.31
C TYR A 214 -21.43 -32.47 14.50
N GLN A 215 -22.31 -31.49 14.28
CA GLN A 215 -22.72 -30.46 15.27
C GLN A 215 -21.59 -29.55 15.79
N SER A 216 -20.42 -29.57 15.16
CA SER A 216 -19.34 -28.62 15.39
C SER A 216 -18.56 -28.41 14.09
N ALA A 217 -17.66 -27.44 14.07
CA ALA A 217 -16.86 -27.13 12.89
C ALA A 217 -15.38 -27.44 13.09
N LEU A 218 -14.74 -27.78 11.98
CA LEU A 218 -13.29 -27.89 11.84
C LEU A 218 -12.79 -26.72 10.99
N GLU A 219 -11.80 -26.02 11.51
CA GLU A 219 -11.06 -24.96 10.83
C GLU A 219 -9.70 -25.51 10.37
N PHE A 220 -9.33 -25.21 9.13
CA PHE A 220 -8.03 -25.56 8.58
C PHE A 220 -7.44 -24.35 7.86
N ASN A 221 -6.33 -23.84 8.40
CA ASN A 221 -5.65 -22.66 7.86
C ASN A 221 -4.26 -22.99 7.30
N PHE A 222 -3.84 -22.25 6.28
CA PHE A 222 -2.53 -22.39 5.65
C PHE A 222 -2.14 -21.13 4.85
N THR A 223 -0.86 -21.02 4.48
CA THR A 223 -0.33 -19.91 3.68
C THR A 223 0.36 -20.43 2.42
N ILE A 224 0.14 -19.78 1.28
CA ILE A 224 0.86 -19.98 0.03
C ILE A 224 1.73 -18.74 -0.20
N LYS A 225 3.07 -18.91 -0.23
CA LYS A 225 4.02 -17.77 -0.27
C LYS A 225 4.11 -17.05 -1.61
N ASP A 226 4.12 -17.81 -2.70
CA ASP A 226 4.28 -17.32 -4.07
C ASP A 226 3.03 -17.66 -4.88
N ALA A 227 1.87 -17.31 -4.33
CA ALA A 227 0.58 -17.65 -4.92
C ALA A 227 0.33 -16.84 -6.19
N THR A 228 -0.25 -17.50 -7.20
CA THR A 228 -0.71 -16.91 -8.45
C THR A 228 -2.05 -17.52 -8.85
N SER A 229 -2.73 -16.95 -9.82
CA SER A 229 -3.97 -17.49 -10.39
C SER A 229 -3.82 -18.88 -11.03
N ALA A 230 -2.60 -19.39 -11.18
CA ALA A 230 -2.34 -20.76 -11.61
C ALA A 230 -2.48 -21.79 -10.48
N ASN A 231 -2.37 -21.39 -9.21
CA ASN A 231 -2.48 -22.30 -8.08
C ASN A 231 -3.93 -22.78 -7.89
N VAL A 232 -4.08 -24.07 -7.61
CA VAL A 232 -5.39 -24.71 -7.41
C VAL A 232 -5.44 -25.34 -6.02
N VAL A 233 -6.38 -24.90 -5.20
CA VAL A 233 -6.71 -25.56 -3.93
C VAL A 233 -7.76 -26.63 -4.20
N SER A 234 -7.51 -27.86 -3.78
CA SER A 234 -8.46 -28.96 -3.96
C SER A 234 -8.59 -29.85 -2.73
N LEU A 235 -9.77 -30.42 -2.56
CA LEU A 235 -10.08 -31.45 -1.58
C LEU A 235 -10.15 -32.78 -2.33
N ARG A 236 -9.27 -33.73 -1.98
CA ARG A 236 -9.20 -35.02 -2.65
C ARG A 236 -9.56 -36.14 -1.66
N PRO A 237 -10.52 -37.02 -1.97
CA PRO A 237 -10.96 -38.08 -1.06
C PRO A 237 -9.82 -39.07 -0.78
N THR A 238 -9.78 -39.64 0.43
CA THR A 238 -8.92 -40.78 0.73
C THR A 238 -9.51 -42.06 0.13
N SER A 239 -8.67 -43.08 -0.08
CA SER A 239 -9.09 -44.33 -0.74
C SER A 239 -10.19 -45.11 0.00
N ASP A 240 -10.37 -44.84 1.29
CA ASP A 240 -11.36 -45.45 2.17
C ASP A 240 -12.58 -44.54 2.43
N SER A 241 -12.66 -43.37 1.80
CA SER A 241 -13.83 -42.51 1.87
C SER A 241 -14.98 -43.11 1.07
N THR A 242 -16.17 -43.19 1.66
CA THR A 242 -17.40 -43.61 0.97
C THR A 242 -18.28 -42.42 0.59
N LEU A 243 -17.93 -41.23 1.07
CA LEU A 243 -18.61 -39.96 0.75
C LEU A 243 -17.63 -38.96 0.13
N ALA A 244 -18.16 -38.06 -0.69
CA ALA A 244 -17.40 -37.03 -1.39
C ALA A 244 -16.79 -35.99 -0.43
N PRO A 245 -15.72 -35.28 -0.77
CA PRO A 245 -15.28 -34.12 0.00
C PRO A 245 -16.34 -33.01 0.01
N ILE A 246 -16.41 -32.24 1.11
CA ILE A 246 -17.33 -31.11 1.28
C ILE A 246 -16.60 -29.88 1.82
N ILE A 247 -17.17 -28.70 1.60
CA ILE A 247 -16.72 -27.43 2.19
C ILE A 247 -17.93 -26.55 2.51
N SER A 248 -17.90 -25.90 3.68
CA SER A 248 -18.98 -25.01 4.15
C SER A 248 -18.64 -23.54 3.94
N ALA A 249 -17.42 -23.13 4.25
CA ALA A 249 -17.00 -21.74 4.13
C ALA A 249 -15.49 -21.63 3.86
N SER A 250 -15.07 -20.49 3.33
CA SER A 250 -13.65 -20.12 3.23
C SER A 250 -13.43 -18.62 3.37
N GLU A 251 -12.26 -18.25 3.89
CA GLU A 251 -11.73 -16.89 3.86
C GLU A 251 -10.37 -16.91 3.14
N LEU A 252 -10.15 -15.95 2.25
CA LEU A 252 -8.88 -15.73 1.58
C LEU A 252 -8.41 -14.32 1.86
N PHE A 253 -7.12 -14.19 2.20
CA PHE A 253 -6.47 -12.94 2.51
C PHE A 253 -5.16 -12.78 1.74
N HIS A 254 -4.92 -11.58 1.22
CA HIS A 254 -3.58 -11.15 0.83
C HIS A 254 -2.84 -10.67 2.09
N ILE A 255 -1.60 -11.12 2.28
CA ILE A 255 -0.77 -10.68 3.42
C ILE A 255 0.08 -9.48 3.00
N SER A 256 0.04 -8.38 3.75
CA SER A 256 0.86 -7.20 3.47
C SER A 256 2.36 -7.47 3.66
N ASP A 257 3.18 -6.60 3.10
CA ASP A 257 4.56 -6.42 3.56
C ASP A 257 4.58 -6.10 5.08
N PRO A 258 5.69 -6.39 5.78
CA PRO A 258 5.85 -5.98 7.18
C PRO A 258 5.61 -4.47 7.39
N LEU A 259 4.64 -4.14 8.25
CA LEU A 259 4.24 -2.78 8.64
C LEU A 259 5.31 -2.05 9.46
N ASN A 260 6.36 -2.74 9.91
CA ASN A 260 7.53 -2.14 10.55
C ASN A 260 8.57 -1.62 9.54
N LYS A 261 8.35 -1.85 8.25
CA LYS A 261 9.12 -1.25 7.17
C LYS A 261 8.70 0.22 7.12
N THR A 262 9.63 1.11 7.42
CA THR A 262 9.48 2.56 7.26
C THR A 262 10.68 3.11 6.53
N THR A 263 10.54 4.24 5.83
CA THR A 263 11.71 5.00 5.39
C THR A 263 12.61 5.31 6.57
N ASN A 264 13.92 5.36 6.32
CA ASN A 264 14.88 5.79 7.32
C ASN A 264 14.50 7.16 7.92
N SER A 265 14.56 7.27 9.25
CA SER A 265 14.13 8.48 9.96
C SER A 265 14.90 9.74 9.56
N ASN A 266 16.19 9.63 9.25
CA ASN A 266 16.97 10.78 8.81
C ASN A 266 16.50 11.28 7.45
N ASP A 267 16.17 10.35 6.55
CA ASP A 267 15.67 10.71 5.23
C ASP A 267 14.28 11.35 5.34
N MET A 268 13.42 10.80 6.19
CA MET A 268 12.11 11.37 6.51
C MET A 268 12.25 12.81 7.03
N ASP A 269 13.09 13.04 8.05
CA ASP A 269 13.27 14.37 8.66
C ASP A 269 13.81 15.39 7.65
N ALA A 270 14.76 14.99 6.80
CA ALA A 270 15.31 15.82 5.74
C ALA A 270 14.25 16.22 4.71
N LEU A 271 13.41 15.27 4.29
CA LEU A 271 12.33 15.52 3.34
C LEU A 271 11.23 16.42 3.93
N VAL A 272 10.85 16.21 5.19
CA VAL A 272 9.91 17.10 5.89
C VAL A 272 10.46 18.53 5.98
N ASN A 273 11.77 18.69 6.18
CA ASN A 273 12.41 20.01 6.15
C ASN A 273 12.38 20.63 4.75
N LEU A 274 12.63 19.84 3.71
CA LEU A 274 12.57 20.26 2.31
C LEU A 274 11.16 20.77 1.94
N GLN A 275 10.11 20.03 2.32
CA GLN A 275 8.72 20.41 2.10
C GLN A 275 8.33 21.74 2.75
N ARG A 276 8.89 22.03 3.93
CA ARG A 276 8.64 23.29 4.64
C ARG A 276 9.27 24.50 3.94
N GLN A 277 10.32 24.29 3.17
CA GLN A 277 11.07 25.36 2.49
C GLN A 277 10.65 25.54 1.02
N ILE A 278 9.99 24.53 0.45
CA ILE A 278 9.46 24.56 -0.91
C ILE A 278 7.96 24.25 -0.82
N ASP A 279 7.15 25.29 -0.63
CA ASP A 279 5.70 25.18 -0.33
C ASP A 279 4.93 24.25 -1.29
N VAL A 280 5.34 24.18 -2.57
CA VAL A 280 4.72 23.32 -3.60
C VAL A 280 4.88 21.81 -3.28
N LEU A 281 5.89 21.43 -2.52
CA LEU A 281 6.13 20.04 -2.09
C LEU A 281 5.29 19.63 -0.87
N GLY A 282 4.64 20.59 -0.17
CA GLY A 282 3.84 20.33 1.03
C GLY A 282 2.53 19.56 0.80
N ALA A 283 2.17 19.28 -0.47
CA ALA A 283 1.01 18.47 -0.81
C ALA A 283 1.22 16.96 -0.59
N TRP A 284 2.48 16.52 -0.49
CA TRP A 284 2.82 15.11 -0.31
C TRP A 284 2.82 14.74 1.18
N THR A 285 2.06 13.70 1.55
CA THR A 285 1.96 13.21 2.93
C THR A 285 2.07 11.70 2.96
N GLY A 286 2.63 11.13 4.03
CA GLY A 286 2.81 9.68 4.18
C GLY A 286 4.29 9.30 4.21
N ASP A 287 4.58 8.00 4.06
CA ASP A 287 5.95 7.51 3.97
C ASP A 287 6.48 7.73 2.53
N PRO A 288 7.64 8.40 2.35
CA PRO A 288 8.11 8.81 1.03
C PRO A 288 8.57 7.65 0.15
N CYS A 289 8.87 6.48 0.74
CA CYS A 289 9.33 5.30 0.01
C CYS A 289 8.38 4.10 0.13
N LEU A 290 7.26 4.23 0.84
CA LEU A 290 6.35 3.12 1.10
C LEU A 290 4.88 3.51 0.90
N PRO A 291 4.10 2.66 0.21
CA PRO A 291 4.49 1.40 -0.44
C PRO A 291 5.52 1.59 -1.57
N ALA A 292 6.28 0.55 -1.92
CA ALA A 292 7.39 0.69 -2.87
C ALA A 292 6.90 1.04 -4.29
N SER A 293 5.68 0.64 -4.65
CA SER A 293 5.04 1.00 -5.91
C SER A 293 4.50 2.45 -5.93
N TYR A 294 4.43 3.10 -4.77
CA TYR A 294 3.81 4.41 -4.59
C TYR A 294 4.70 5.36 -3.78
N ASN A 295 6.01 5.29 -4.01
CA ASN A 295 6.92 6.32 -3.52
C ASN A 295 6.49 7.70 -4.04
N TRP A 296 6.91 8.76 -3.36
CA TRP A 296 6.64 10.11 -3.85
C TRP A 296 7.24 10.29 -5.25
N GLU A 297 6.50 10.89 -6.17
CA GLU A 297 6.86 10.96 -7.60
C GLU A 297 8.28 11.51 -7.85
N TRP A 298 8.73 12.43 -6.98
CA TRP A 298 10.02 13.11 -7.06
C TRP A 298 11.12 12.43 -6.21
N VAL A 299 10.86 11.26 -5.62
CA VAL A 299 11.78 10.51 -4.76
C VAL A 299 11.98 9.10 -5.32
N GLY A 300 13.23 8.70 -5.55
CA GLY A 300 13.57 7.29 -5.76
C GLY A 300 14.11 6.67 -4.48
N CYS A 301 13.81 5.39 -4.25
CA CYS A 301 14.12 4.71 -3.02
C CYS A 301 14.83 3.37 -3.24
N SER A 302 15.62 2.94 -2.25
CA SER A 302 16.20 1.59 -2.22
C SER A 302 15.16 0.53 -1.83
N SER A 303 15.39 -0.72 -2.25
CA SER A 303 14.53 -1.87 -1.93
C SER A 303 14.89 -2.53 -0.59
N ASP A 304 15.57 -1.82 0.31
CA ASP A 304 16.02 -2.34 1.60
C ASP A 304 14.85 -2.53 2.59
N GLN A 305 15.08 -3.29 3.67
CA GLN A 305 14.14 -3.43 4.80
C GLN A 305 13.85 -2.10 5.52
N ARG A 306 14.74 -1.12 5.38
CA ARG A 306 14.48 0.28 5.73
C ARG A 306 14.88 1.11 4.52
N PRO A 307 13.93 1.41 3.62
CA PRO A 307 14.22 2.13 2.39
C PRO A 307 14.98 3.43 2.68
N ARG A 308 15.97 3.69 1.82
CA ARG A 308 16.73 4.94 1.80
C ARG A 308 16.37 5.74 0.57
N VAL A 309 16.39 7.06 0.66
CA VAL A 309 16.21 7.94 -0.50
C VAL A 309 17.48 7.94 -1.35
N THR A 310 17.37 7.43 -2.57
CA THR A 310 18.49 7.26 -3.51
C THR A 310 18.44 8.23 -4.69
N SER A 311 17.27 8.82 -4.99
CA SER A 311 17.20 9.91 -5.95
C SER A 311 16.20 10.99 -5.60
N LEU A 312 16.51 12.22 -6.02
CA LEU A 312 15.57 13.35 -6.03
C LEU A 312 15.42 13.87 -7.45
N ASP A 313 14.19 13.97 -7.93
CA ASP A 313 13.84 14.63 -9.19
C ASP A 313 12.91 15.81 -8.91
N LEU A 314 13.50 16.99 -8.83
CA LEU A 314 12.80 18.26 -8.66
C LEU A 314 12.95 19.11 -9.93
N SER A 315 13.10 18.48 -11.09
CA SER A 315 13.27 19.19 -12.35
C SER A 315 11.97 19.84 -12.84
N GLU A 316 12.09 20.93 -13.59
CA GLU A 316 10.97 21.62 -14.26
C GLU A 316 9.82 22.08 -13.33
N GLY A 317 10.03 22.15 -12.02
CA GLY A 317 9.00 22.45 -11.03
C GLY A 317 8.71 23.94 -10.81
N GLY A 318 9.43 24.83 -11.51
CA GLY A 318 9.31 26.28 -11.33
C GLY A 318 9.78 26.76 -9.95
N PHE A 319 10.63 25.97 -9.29
CA PHE A 319 11.15 26.27 -7.95
C PHE A 319 12.08 27.48 -7.98
N SER A 320 12.11 28.28 -6.91
CA SER A 320 12.96 29.48 -6.84
C SER A 320 13.51 29.73 -5.44
N GLY A 321 14.50 30.63 -5.33
CA GLY A 321 15.14 30.97 -4.06
C GLY A 321 16.44 30.23 -3.84
N ILE A 322 16.91 30.17 -2.59
CA ILE A 322 18.16 29.47 -2.22
C ILE A 322 17.83 28.01 -1.95
N LEU A 323 18.70 27.11 -2.42
CA LEU A 323 18.51 25.69 -2.19
C LEU A 323 18.57 25.36 -0.69
N PRO A 324 17.56 24.67 -0.13
CA PRO A 324 17.55 24.25 1.26
C PRO A 324 18.58 23.15 1.54
N ASP A 325 18.92 22.98 2.82
CA ASP A 325 19.82 21.91 3.25
C ASP A 325 19.06 20.58 3.37
N PHE A 326 19.58 19.57 2.67
CA PHE A 326 19.13 18.18 2.72
C PHE A 326 20.32 17.21 2.73
N SER A 327 21.45 17.63 3.33
CA SER A 327 22.68 16.83 3.41
C SER A 327 22.51 15.50 4.14
N ASP A 328 21.46 15.36 4.96
CA ASP A 328 21.16 14.15 5.72
C ASP A 328 20.64 13.00 4.84
N LEU A 329 20.28 13.27 3.58
CA LEU A 329 19.95 12.27 2.55
C LEU A 329 21.22 11.58 2.03
N ASP A 330 21.97 10.93 2.91
CA ASP A 330 23.33 10.44 2.64
C ASP A 330 23.41 9.27 1.64
N ALA A 331 22.27 8.67 1.30
CA ALA A 331 22.17 7.58 0.33
C ALA A 331 21.94 8.07 -1.12
N LEU A 332 21.84 9.38 -1.35
CA LEU A 332 21.58 9.95 -2.68
C LEU A 332 22.64 9.53 -3.71
N GLU A 333 22.15 8.97 -4.81
CA GLU A 333 22.94 8.61 -5.99
C GLU A 333 22.69 9.57 -7.15
N LYS A 334 21.46 10.09 -7.29
CA LYS A 334 21.06 11.00 -8.36
C LYS A 334 20.27 12.18 -7.81
N ILE A 335 20.65 13.38 -8.23
CA ILE A 335 19.91 14.61 -7.94
C ILE A 335 19.70 15.35 -9.26
N ASP A 336 18.43 15.59 -9.59
CA ASP A 336 18.05 16.41 -10.73
C ASP A 336 17.25 17.64 -10.28
N LEU A 337 17.81 18.82 -10.49
CA LEU A 337 17.20 20.12 -10.18
C LEU A 337 17.03 20.99 -11.43
N HIS A 338 17.18 20.42 -12.63
CA HIS A 338 17.32 21.23 -13.83
C HIS A 338 16.05 22.04 -14.17
N ASN A 339 16.24 23.12 -14.93
CA ASN A 339 15.16 23.96 -15.45
C ASN A 339 14.25 24.51 -14.35
N ASN A 340 14.86 25.17 -13.37
CA ASN A 340 14.20 25.87 -12.27
C ASN A 340 14.79 27.29 -12.16
N SER A 341 14.40 28.04 -11.13
CA SER A 341 14.90 29.38 -10.82
C SER A 341 15.63 29.40 -9.46
N PHE A 342 16.28 28.30 -9.07
CA PHE A 342 17.14 28.29 -7.89
C PHE A 342 18.32 29.24 -8.08
N SER A 343 18.69 29.95 -7.03
CA SER A 343 19.65 31.05 -7.04
C SER A 343 20.59 30.97 -5.83
N GLY A 344 21.56 31.88 -5.74
CA GLY A 344 22.58 31.86 -4.70
C GLY A 344 23.79 31.01 -5.10
N LEU A 345 24.55 30.52 -4.12
CA LEU A 345 25.73 29.68 -4.37
C LEU A 345 25.33 28.20 -4.48
N ILE A 346 26.06 27.42 -5.28
CA ILE A 346 25.96 25.96 -5.26
C ILE A 346 26.49 25.47 -3.89
N PRO A 347 25.69 24.77 -3.07
CA PRO A 347 26.14 24.31 -1.76
C PRO A 347 27.28 23.28 -1.82
N GLU A 348 28.22 23.34 -0.87
CA GLU A 348 29.36 22.42 -0.83
C GLU A 348 28.96 20.98 -0.48
N PHE A 349 27.83 20.80 0.22
CA PHE A 349 27.36 19.49 0.69
C PHE A 349 27.11 18.52 -0.47
N PHE A 350 26.80 19.02 -1.67
CA PHE A 350 26.63 18.16 -2.84
C PHE A 350 27.88 17.32 -3.15
N GLY A 351 29.07 17.89 -2.95
CA GLY A 351 30.31 17.16 -3.15
C GLY A 351 30.66 16.21 -2.01
N ASN A 352 29.93 16.26 -0.89
CA ASN A 352 30.15 15.45 0.31
C ASN A 352 29.21 14.24 0.38
N PHE A 353 28.19 14.13 -0.49
CA PHE A 353 27.36 12.93 -0.56
C PHE A 353 28.23 11.71 -0.93
N PRO A 354 28.23 10.65 -0.11
CA PRO A 354 29.16 9.53 -0.27
C PRO A 354 28.87 8.68 -1.51
N SER A 355 27.60 8.64 -1.93
CA SER A 355 27.10 7.78 -3.00
C SER A 355 26.72 8.51 -4.29
N LEU A 356 26.85 9.85 -4.33
CA LEU A 356 26.36 10.65 -5.44
C LEU A 356 27.15 10.40 -6.74
N LYS A 357 26.40 10.03 -7.78
CA LYS A 357 26.91 9.70 -9.13
C LYS A 357 26.45 10.72 -10.16
N GLU A 358 25.27 11.30 -9.99
CA GLU A 358 24.69 12.24 -10.96
C GLU A 358 24.13 13.48 -10.25
N LEU A 359 24.53 14.65 -10.72
CA LEU A 359 24.03 15.94 -10.25
C LEU A 359 23.75 16.84 -11.44
N ASN A 360 22.48 17.19 -11.64
CA ASN A 360 22.06 18.10 -12.70
C ASN A 360 21.52 19.41 -12.10
N LEU A 361 22.28 20.48 -12.33
CA LEU A 361 21.99 21.85 -11.90
C LEU A 361 21.76 22.77 -13.10
N ALA A 362 21.60 22.22 -14.30
CA ALA A 362 21.42 23.01 -15.51
C ALA A 362 20.15 23.87 -15.43
N ASP A 363 20.21 25.00 -16.13
CA ASP A 363 19.11 25.92 -16.34
C ASP A 363 18.48 26.39 -15.02
N ASN A 364 19.35 26.95 -14.17
CA ASN A 364 19.04 27.63 -12.91
C ASN A 364 19.80 28.96 -12.82
N ASP A 365 19.48 29.79 -11.82
CA ASP A 365 20.07 31.11 -11.56
C ASP A 365 21.21 31.07 -10.52
N PHE A 366 21.88 29.92 -10.35
CA PHE A 366 23.05 29.81 -9.47
C PHE A 366 24.17 30.78 -9.88
N SER A 367 24.91 31.23 -8.87
CA SER A 367 25.96 32.24 -8.98
C SER A 367 27.20 31.81 -8.20
N GLY A 368 28.32 32.47 -8.44
CA GLY A 368 29.59 32.15 -7.78
C GLY A 368 30.33 30.96 -8.40
N PRO A 369 31.47 30.56 -7.81
CA PRO A 369 32.27 29.46 -8.32
C PRO A 369 31.63 28.10 -8.00
N ILE A 370 31.92 27.09 -8.81
CA ILE A 370 31.60 25.70 -8.50
C ILE A 370 32.45 25.27 -7.29
N PRO A 371 31.86 24.72 -6.21
CA PRO A 371 32.59 24.18 -5.07
C PRO A 371 33.70 23.20 -5.48
N SER A 372 34.86 23.30 -4.83
CA SER A 372 35.97 22.36 -5.08
C SER A 372 35.61 20.92 -4.70
N SER A 373 34.68 20.72 -3.76
CA SER A 373 34.16 19.39 -3.40
C SER A 373 33.53 18.68 -4.62
N LEU A 374 32.84 19.43 -5.48
CA LEU A 374 32.24 18.91 -6.72
C LEU A 374 33.28 18.66 -7.81
N ILE A 375 34.20 19.61 -8.02
CA ILE A 375 35.26 19.49 -9.05
C ILE A 375 36.16 18.29 -8.77
N ASN A 376 36.47 18.03 -7.50
CA ASN A 376 37.38 16.96 -7.10
C ASN A 376 36.71 15.58 -7.03
N ASN A 377 35.38 15.51 -7.10
CA ASN A 377 34.64 14.25 -7.09
C ASN A 377 34.67 13.60 -8.48
N LYS A 378 35.68 12.75 -8.72
CA LYS A 378 35.90 12.06 -10.00
C LYS A 378 34.82 11.02 -10.36
N LYS A 379 33.94 10.66 -9.42
CA LYS A 379 32.83 9.71 -9.64
C LYS A 379 31.54 10.42 -10.06
N LEU A 380 31.47 11.73 -9.87
CA LEU A 380 30.29 12.53 -10.11
C LEU A 380 30.20 13.00 -11.56
N LYS A 381 29.08 12.71 -12.22
CA LYS A 381 28.66 13.35 -13.45
C LYS A 381 27.89 14.63 -13.10
N LEU A 382 28.55 15.77 -13.29
CA LEU A 382 27.97 17.10 -13.06
C LEU A 382 27.48 17.70 -14.38
N GLU A 383 26.18 18.01 -14.45
CA GLU A 383 25.57 18.80 -15.52
C GLU A 383 25.21 20.18 -14.97
N GLN A 384 25.64 21.23 -15.67
CA GLN A 384 25.40 22.63 -15.29
C GLN A 384 25.36 23.50 -16.54
N SER A 385 24.66 24.64 -16.50
CA SER A 385 24.61 25.53 -17.66
C SER A 385 26.02 26.03 -18.02
N LYS A 386 26.35 25.97 -19.32
CA LYS A 386 27.66 26.39 -19.88
C LYS A 386 28.00 27.87 -19.66
N SER A 387 27.08 28.66 -19.10
CA SER A 387 27.23 30.10 -18.88
C SER A 387 27.41 30.44 -17.39
N MET A 388 28.48 29.93 -16.79
CA MET A 388 29.16 30.65 -15.71
C MET A 388 30.54 31.07 -16.20
N SER A 389 30.60 31.84 -17.28
CA SER A 389 31.82 32.61 -17.52
C SER A 389 31.92 33.63 -16.40
N PHE A 390 33.14 33.86 -15.91
CA PHE A 390 33.46 34.88 -14.90
C PHE A 390 32.79 36.23 -15.18
N GLU A 391 32.54 36.57 -16.46
CA GLU A 391 31.85 37.79 -16.88
C GLU A 391 30.35 37.83 -16.54
N GLN A 392 29.63 36.70 -16.61
CA GLN A 392 28.21 36.67 -16.28
C GLN A 392 28.00 36.76 -14.75
N GLY A 393 28.88 36.12 -13.98
CA GLY A 393 28.94 36.28 -12.52
C GLY A 393 29.26 37.72 -12.10
N LEU A 394 30.19 38.38 -12.81
CA LEU A 394 30.47 39.81 -12.59
C LEU A 394 29.29 40.69 -12.98
N ARG A 395 28.58 40.39 -14.08
CA ARG A 395 27.36 41.13 -14.48
C ARG A 395 26.26 41.01 -13.44
N ASN A 396 25.99 39.80 -12.93
CA ASN A 396 24.95 39.59 -11.92
C ASN A 396 25.34 40.20 -10.57
N PHE A 397 26.62 40.12 -10.18
CA PHE A 397 27.14 40.80 -8.99
C PHE A 397 27.05 42.33 -9.13
N LEU A 398 27.34 42.88 -10.31
CA LEU A 398 27.19 44.32 -10.59
C LEU A 398 25.71 44.75 -10.58
N ILE A 399 24.80 43.94 -11.10
CA ILE A 399 23.35 44.18 -11.02
C ILE A 399 22.89 44.19 -9.56
N PHE A 400 23.33 43.22 -8.76
CA PHE A 400 23.05 43.15 -7.33
C PHE A 400 23.58 44.37 -6.57
N LEU A 401 24.82 44.80 -6.84
CA LEU A 401 25.39 46.03 -6.28
C LEU A 401 24.63 47.29 -6.69
N ARG A 402 24.06 47.32 -7.90
CA ARG A 402 23.25 48.45 -8.40
C ARG A 402 21.90 48.52 -7.70
N GLN A 403 21.26 47.36 -7.48
CA GLN A 403 20.00 47.25 -6.77
C GLN A 403 20.13 47.55 -5.27
N SER A 404 21.26 47.20 -4.65
CA SER A 404 21.54 47.49 -3.23
C SER A 404 22.08 48.91 -2.97
N ARG A 405 22.51 49.66 -4.00
CA ARG A 405 22.91 51.08 -3.89
C ARG A 405 21.84 52.10 -4.30
N GLY A 406 20.67 51.68 -4.78
CA GLY A 406 19.56 52.61 -5.04
C GLY A 406 19.87 53.73 -6.05
N GLU A 407 20.64 53.46 -7.10
CA GLU A 407 20.84 54.43 -8.18
C GLU A 407 19.78 54.27 -9.28
N PHE A 408 18.87 55.25 -9.35
CA PHE A 408 17.99 55.48 -10.49
C PHE A 408 18.81 55.94 -11.71
N ASP A 409 18.90 55.11 -12.76
CA ASP A 409 19.44 55.54 -14.06
C ASP A 409 18.41 56.45 -14.77
N SER A 410 18.55 57.76 -14.55
CA SER A 410 17.82 58.80 -15.27
C SER A 410 18.39 59.01 -16.68
N VAL A 411 17.96 58.22 -17.67
CA VAL A 411 18.13 58.59 -19.10
C VAL A 411 16.79 58.77 -19.81
N THR A 412 15.68 58.35 -19.20
CA THR A 412 14.34 58.47 -19.80
C THR A 412 13.57 59.73 -19.34
N ASP A 413 13.98 60.41 -18.27
CA ASP A 413 13.25 61.57 -17.72
C ASP A 413 13.72 62.95 -18.21
N GLN A 414 14.88 63.07 -18.87
CA GLN A 414 15.30 64.35 -19.44
C GLN A 414 14.54 64.76 -20.72
N LYS A 415 13.79 63.85 -21.35
CA LYS A 415 12.92 64.17 -22.50
C LYS A 415 11.47 64.52 -22.12
N LYS A 416 11.02 64.23 -20.90
CA LYS A 416 9.70 64.66 -20.39
C LYS A 416 9.73 66.01 -19.66
N ILE A 417 10.89 66.45 -19.14
CA ILE A 417 11.04 67.76 -18.48
C ILE A 417 11.29 68.91 -19.49
N ARG A 418 11.84 68.64 -20.68
CA ARG A 418 12.01 69.67 -21.74
C ARG A 418 10.75 69.97 -22.57
N ARG A 419 9.68 69.17 -22.48
CA ARG A 419 8.39 69.43 -23.16
C ARG A 419 7.35 70.18 -22.32
N ARG A 420 7.60 70.44 -21.03
CA ARG A 420 6.72 71.25 -20.17
C ARG A 420 7.16 72.71 -19.96
N ARG A 421 8.31 73.14 -20.53
CA ARG A 421 8.77 74.55 -20.55
C ARG A 421 8.50 75.33 -21.85
N ARG A 422 7.62 74.83 -22.73
CA ARG A 422 7.11 75.56 -23.92
C ARG A 422 5.58 75.79 -23.91
N LYS A 423 4.96 75.74 -22.73
CA LYS A 423 3.53 76.10 -22.54
C LYS A 423 3.26 76.93 -21.28
N ALA A 424 4.28 77.61 -20.78
CA ALA A 424 4.17 78.64 -19.74
C ALA A 424 5.36 79.62 -19.85
N MET A 425 5.43 80.33 -20.98
CA MET A 425 5.83 81.74 -21.12
C MET A 425 5.56 82.18 -22.56
#